data_AF-A0A357J0H2-F1
#
_entry.id   AF-A0A357J0H2-F1
#
_cell.length_a   1.000
_cell.length_b   1.000
_cell.length_c   1.000
_cell.angle_alpha   90.00
_cell.angle_beta   90.00
_cell.angle_gamma   90.00
#
_symmetry.space_group_name_H-M   'P 1'
#
loop_
_entity.id
_entity.type
_entity.pdbx_description
1 polymer ?
#
loop_
_entity_poly.entity_id
_entity_poly.type
_entity_poly.pdbx_seq_one_letter_code
_entity_poly.pdbx_strand_id
1 'polypeptide(L)'
;MFRLFQYLRSYSGRLSFAVSSSVSNKILDLMPPLLVGWVIDSLQGNPPEWIPPGNPFERASFLAILAVLIFLFESLFQWMYQYGFLT
;
A
#
# COMPACT_ATOMS: atom_id res chain seq x y z
N MET A 1 24.29 -3.67 21.62
CA MET A 1 23.36 -4.26 20.63
C MET A 1 22.78 -5.61 21.10
N PHE A 2 23.58 -6.65 21.34
CA PHE A 2 23.07 -7.98 21.75
C PHE A 2 22.18 -8.02 23.01
N ARG A 3 22.47 -7.18 24.03
CA ARG A 3 21.63 -7.07 25.24
C ARG A 3 20.23 -6.47 24.97
N LEU A 4 20.10 -5.59 23.98
CA LEU A 4 18.79 -5.02 23.57
C LEU A 4 17.93 -6.10 22.89
N PHE A 5 18.52 -6.92 22.03
CA PHE A 5 17.82 -8.05 21.40
C PHE A 5 17.37 -9.12 22.41
N GLN A 6 18.07 -9.29 23.53
CA GLN A 6 17.60 -10.16 24.62
C GLN A 6 16.36 -9.61 25.34
N TYR A 7 16.27 -8.29 25.55
CA TYR A 7 15.07 -7.64 26.11
C TYR A 7 13.89 -7.65 25.12
N LEU A 8 14.16 -7.50 23.83
CA LEU A 8 13.15 -7.58 22.77
C LEU A 8 12.60 -9.00 22.55
N ARG A 9 13.29 -10.05 23.02
CA ARG A 9 12.90 -11.45 22.77
C ARG A 9 11.52 -11.79 23.35
N SER A 10 11.18 -11.18 24.48
CA SER A 10 9.86 -11.31 25.13
C SER A 10 8.73 -10.61 24.34
N TYR A 11 9.08 -9.59 23.53
CA TYR A 11 8.17 -8.80 22.69
C TYR A 11 8.26 -9.15 21.20
N SER A 12 8.95 -10.24 20.85
CA SER A 12 9.26 -10.63 19.47
C SER A 12 8.03 -10.77 18.56
N GLY A 13 6.89 -11.23 19.09
CA GLY A 13 5.62 -11.29 18.36
C GLY A 13 5.07 -9.91 17.98
N ARG A 14 5.08 -8.96 18.93
CA ARG A 14 4.67 -7.56 18.69
C ARG A 14 5.62 -6.85 17.74
N LEU A 15 6.93 -7.11 17.86
CA LEU A 15 7.94 -6.58 16.95
C LEU A 15 7.73 -7.08 15.52
N SER A 16 7.54 -8.40 15.34
CA SER A 16 7.33 -8.96 14.00
C SER A 16 6.05 -8.41 13.37
N PHE A 17 4.97 -8.32 14.14
CA PHE A 17 3.72 -7.72 13.66
C PHE A 17 3.92 -6.27 13.22
N ALA A 18 4.64 -5.48 14.01
CA ALA A 18 4.92 -4.09 13.69
C ALA A 18 5.82 -3.91 12.48
N VAL A 19 6.85 -4.75 12.34
CA VAL A 19 7.73 -4.72 11.17
C VAL A 19 6.94 -5.12 9.92
N SER A 20 6.12 -6.17 9.99
CA SER A 20 5.25 -6.57 8.87
C SER A 20 4.23 -5.48 8.51
N SER A 21 3.61 -4.85 9.51
CA SER A 21 2.67 -3.74 9.30
C SER A 21 3.37 -2.52 8.71
N SER A 22 4.59 -2.20 9.16
CA SER A 22 5.40 -1.09 8.66
C SER A 22 5.83 -1.31 7.21
N VAL A 23 6.33 -2.50 6.88
CA VAL A 23 6.72 -2.86 5.51
C VAL A 23 5.51 -2.84 4.59
N SER A 24 4.37 -3.41 5.01
CA SER A 24 3.14 -3.41 4.20
C SER A 24 2.64 -1.99 3.96
N ASN A 25 2.62 -1.14 5.00
CA ASN A 25 2.22 0.25 4.86
C ASN A 25 3.12 0.99 3.87
N LYS A 26 4.44 0.79 3.97
CA LYS A 26 5.42 1.43 3.08
C LYS A 26 5.33 0.96 1.62
N ILE A 27 4.90 -0.28 1.38
CA ILE A 27 4.59 -0.79 0.03
C ILE A 27 3.32 -0.11 -0.50
N LEU A 28 2.30 0.06 0.34
CA LEU A 28 1.07 0.75 -0.03
C LEU A 28 1.30 2.23 -0.32
N ASP A 29 2.19 2.90 0.44
CA ASP A 29 2.62 4.28 0.17
C ASP A 29 3.27 4.45 -1.22
N LEU A 30 3.77 3.36 -1.84
CA LEU A 30 4.31 3.38 -3.21
C LEU A 30 3.23 3.17 -4.28
N MET A 31 2.02 2.76 -3.90
CA MET A 31 0.94 2.54 -4.85
C MET A 31 0.39 3.83 -5.47
N PRO A 32 0.23 4.96 -4.74
CA PRO A 32 -0.18 6.23 -5.35
C PRO A 32 0.69 6.68 -6.54
N PRO A 33 2.03 6.76 -6.46
CA PRO A 33 2.83 7.15 -7.62
C PRO A 33 2.76 6.15 -8.78
N LEU A 34 2.61 4.84 -8.48
CA LEU A 34 2.42 3.82 -9.51
C LEU A 34 1.05 3.94 -10.21
N LEU A 35 -0.01 4.24 -9.45
CA LEU A 35 -1.33 4.55 -9.98
C LEU A 35 -1.30 5.77 -10.90
N VAL A 36 -0.61 6.83 -10.50
CA VAL A 36 -0.43 8.02 -11.36
C VAL A 36 0.29 7.63 -12.66
N GLY A 37 1.32 6.78 -12.58
CA GLY A 37 1.98 6.21 -13.76
C GLY A 37 0.99 5.49 -14.68
N TRP A 38 0.17 4.59 -14.15
CA TRP A 38 -0.84 3.87 -14.94
C TRP A 38 -1.91 4.78 -15.55
N VAL A 39 -2.31 5.84 -14.85
CA VAL A 39 -3.22 6.86 -15.39
C VAL A 39 -2.57 7.57 -16.56
N ILE A 40 -1.32 8.02 -16.42
CA ILE A 40 -0.56 8.67 -17.50
C ILE A 40 -0.37 7.75 -18.70
N ASP A 41 -0.02 6.48 -18.48
CA ASP A 41 0.16 5.48 -19.54
C ASP A 41 -1.16 5.18 -20.26
N SER A 42 -2.26 5.10 -19.53
CA SER A 42 -3.60 4.94 -20.11
C SER A 42 -4.04 6.16 -20.93
N LEU A 43 -3.65 7.38 -20.53
CA LEU A 43 -3.93 8.61 -21.30
C LEU A 43 -3.08 8.71 -22.56
N GLN A 44 -1.85 8.17 -22.54
CA GLN A 44 -0.96 8.10 -23.71
C GLN A 44 -1.36 7.01 -24.71
N GLY A 45 -2.37 6.20 -24.41
CA GLY A 45 -2.83 5.12 -25.29
C GLY A 45 -2.06 3.81 -25.15
N ASN A 46 -1.17 3.69 -24.16
CA ASN A 46 -0.43 2.46 -23.85
C ASN A 46 -0.82 1.94 -22.45
N PRO A 47 -2.08 1.54 -22.21
CA PRO A 47 -2.46 0.99 -20.92
C PRO A 47 -1.71 -0.32 -20.65
N PRO A 48 -1.35 -0.60 -19.38
CA PRO A 48 -0.85 -1.91 -18.97
C PRO A 48 -1.75 -3.07 -19.43
N GLU A 49 -1.17 -4.20 -19.82
CA GLU A 49 -1.90 -5.35 -20.41
C GLU A 49 -3.00 -5.95 -19.52
N TRP A 50 -2.94 -5.72 -18.21
CA TRP A 50 -3.93 -6.20 -17.24
C TRP A 50 -5.15 -5.27 -17.09
N ILE A 51 -5.11 -4.05 -17.65
CA ILE A 51 -6.26 -3.14 -17.65
C ILE A 51 -7.23 -3.57 -18.76
N PRO A 52 -8.52 -3.73 -18.47
CA PRO A 52 -9.48 -4.20 -19.45
C PRO A 52 -9.52 -3.28 -20.70
N PRO A 53 -9.53 -3.88 -21.92
CA PRO A 53 -9.76 -3.11 -23.13
C PRO A 53 -11.20 -2.58 -23.11
N GLY A 54 -11.37 -1.29 -23.36
CA GLY A 54 -12.66 -0.63 -23.24
C GLY A 54 -12.59 0.85 -23.60
N ASN A 55 -13.72 1.53 -23.52
CA ASN A 55 -13.80 2.97 -23.77
C ASN A 55 -12.89 3.73 -22.78
N PRO A 56 -12.35 4.91 -23.15
CA PRO A 56 -11.55 5.74 -22.25
C PRO A 56 -12.25 6.01 -20.90
N PHE A 57 -13.58 6.17 -20.92
CA PHE A 57 -14.41 6.33 -19.72
C PHE A 57 -14.45 5.08 -18.83
N GLU A 58 -14.52 3.88 -19.40
CA GLU A 58 -14.52 2.62 -18.64
C GLU A 58 -13.16 2.35 -17.99
N ARG A 59 -12.07 2.70 -18.69
CA ARG A 59 -10.71 2.61 -18.15
C ARG A 59 -10.49 3.61 -17.02
N ALA A 60 -10.94 4.84 -17.20
CA ALA A 60 -10.84 5.88 -16.17
C ALA A 60 -11.66 5.53 -14.92
N SER A 61 -12.87 4.99 -15.07
CA SER A 61 -13.70 4.59 -13.93
C SER A 61 -13.09 3.40 -13.17
N PHE A 62 -12.53 2.41 -13.89
CA PHE A 62 -11.80 1.30 -13.27
C PHE A 62 -10.59 1.78 -12.46
N LEU A 63 -9.76 2.64 -13.03
CA LEU A 63 -8.60 3.23 -12.35
C LEU A 63 -9.01 4.08 -11.14
N ALA A 64 -10.12 4.82 -11.23
CA ALA A 64 -10.64 5.61 -10.12
C ALA A 64 -11.10 4.74 -8.93
N ILE A 65 -11.81 3.64 -9.21
CA ILE A 65 -12.23 2.67 -8.18
C ILE A 65 -10.99 2.03 -7.54
N LEU A 66 -10.03 1.62 -8.36
CA LEU A 66 -8.77 1.03 -7.88
C LEU A 66 -7.99 2.01 -6.99
N ALA A 67 -7.97 3.30 -7.36
CA ALA A 67 -7.35 4.35 -6.55
C ALA A 67 -8.03 4.50 -5.18
N VAL A 68 -9.36 4.58 -5.14
CA VAL A 68 -10.10 4.67 -3.86
C VAL A 68 -9.80 3.46 -2.96
N LEU A 69 -9.75 2.25 -3.53
CA LEU A 69 -9.40 1.05 -2.77
C LEU A 69 -7.99 1.12 -2.21
N ILE A 70 -7.00 1.49 -3.02
CA ILE A 70 -5.60 1.60 -2.61
C ILE A 70 -5.45 2.61 -1.46
N PHE A 71 -6.02 3.81 -1.60
CA PHE A 71 -5.98 4.84 -0.54
C PHE A 71 -6.71 4.42 0.75
N LEU A 72 -7.80 3.66 0.62
CA LEU A 72 -8.51 3.09 1.77
C LEU A 72 -7.63 2.07 2.50
N PHE A 73 -6.94 1.19 1.77
CA PHE A 73 -6.00 0.25 2.36
C PHE A 73 -4.80 0.96 2.98
N GLU A 74 -4.17 1.92 2.31
CA GLU A 74 -3.08 2.75 2.85
C GLU A 74 -3.48 3.35 4.22
N SER A 75 -4.64 4.01 4.27
CA SER A 75 -5.16 4.61 5.49
C SER A 75 -5.41 3.59 6.61
N LEU A 76 -5.94 2.41 6.26
CA LEU A 76 -6.22 1.33 7.22
C LEU A 76 -4.93 0.73 7.79
N PHE A 77 -3.94 0.45 6.94
CA PHE A 77 -2.65 -0.10 7.37
C PHE A 77 -1.85 0.91 8.18
N GLN A 78 -1.92 2.20 7.82
CA GLN A 78 -1.35 3.27 8.62
C GLN A 78 -2.01 3.35 10.00
N TRP A 79 -3.34 3.25 10.09
CA TRP A 79 -4.05 3.22 11.36
C TRP A 79 -3.66 2.00 12.21
N MET A 80 -3.61 0.80 11.63
CA MET A 80 -3.18 -0.42 12.33
C MET A 80 -1.74 -0.31 12.86
N TYR A 81 -0.85 0.27 12.07
CA TYR A 81 0.53 0.52 12.48
C TYR A 81 0.59 1.51 13.67
N GLN A 82 -0.16 2.62 13.59
CA GLN A 82 -0.20 3.60 14.67
C GLN A 82 -0.81 3.00 15.95
N TYR A 83 -1.93 2.30 15.84
CA TYR A 83 -2.62 1.73 17.01
C TYR A 83 -1.82 0.58 17.65
N GLY A 84 -1.22 -0.30 16.84
CA GLY A 84 -0.45 -1.45 17.32
C GLY A 84 0.91 -1.13 17.94
N PHE A 85 1.43 0.10 17.77
CA PHE A 85 2.77 0.48 18.23
C PHE A 85 2.83 1.73 19.13
N LEU A 86 1.85 2.64 19.07
CA LEU A 86 1.81 3.87 19.90
C LEU A 86 0.89 3.78 21.13
N THR A 87 0.32 2.61 21.44
CA THR A 87 -0.35 2.33 22.74
C THR A 87 0.38 1.24 23.51
#